data_AF-A0A402BWH6-F1
#
_entry.id   AF-A0A402BWH6-F1
#
_cell.length_a   1.000
_cell.length_b   1.000
_cell.length_c   1.000
_cell.angle_alpha   90.00
_cell.angle_beta   90.00
_cell.angle_gamma   90.00
#
_symmetry.space_group_name_H-M   'P 1'
#
loop_
_entity.id
_entity.type
_entity.pdbx_description
1 polymer ?
#
loop_
_entity_poly.entity_id
_entity_poly.type
_entity_poly.pdbx_seq_one_letter_code
_entity_poly.pdbx_strand_id
1 'polypeptide(L)' 'MESKIKEAEIKIRLPKDTKAEFQRIAEQKAINPSAWLRQQIDHFIKEHQEA' A
#
# COMPACT_ATOMS: atom_id res chain seq x y z
N MET A 1 21.19 19.29 3.47
CA MET A 1 20.16 19.05 4.50
C MET A 1 19.16 18.11 3.89
N GLU A 2 19.34 16.81 4.09
CA GLU A 2 18.36 15.81 3.63
C GLU A 2 17.10 15.99 4.47
N SER A 3 16.09 16.61 3.88
CA SER A 3 14.76 16.68 4.47
C SER A 3 14.31 15.25 4.74
N LYS A 4 14.43 14.80 5.99
CA LYS A 4 13.75 13.61 6.48
C LYS A 4 12.27 13.88 6.27
N ILE A 5 11.76 13.46 5.11
CA ILE A 5 10.33 13.47 4.82
C ILE A 5 9.72 12.67 5.96
N LYS A 6 9.03 13.36 6.88
CA LYS A 6 8.27 12.71 7.95
C LYS A 6 7.41 11.66 7.26
N GLU A 7 7.54 10.40 7.65
CA GLU A 7 6.74 9.31 7.10
C GLU A 7 5.27 9.73 7.16
N ALA A 8 4.71 10.05 5.99
CA ALA A 8 3.34 10.48 5.88
C ALA A 8 2.47 9.24 6.00
N GLU A 9 1.68 9.17 7.08
CA GLU A 9 0.65 8.15 7.23
C GLU A 9 -0.52 8.49 6.32
N ILE A 10 -0.97 7.50 5.54
CA ILE A 10 -2.13 7.62 4.66
C ILE A 10 -3.16 6.58 5.08
N LYS A 11 -4.38 7.03 5.35
CA LYS A 11 -5.49 6.13 5.71
C LYS A 11 -6.29 5.78 4.47
N ILE A 12 -6.20 4.53 4.03
CA ILE A 12 -6.93 4.03 2.88
C ILE A 12 -8.23 3.38 3.35
N ARG A 13 -9.35 3.84 2.78
CA ARG A 13 -10.67 3.25 3.01
C ARG A 13 -10.93 2.21 1.92
N LEU A 14 -11.17 0.99 2.35
CA LEU A 14 -11.57 -0.13 1.49
C LEU A 14 -12.96 -0.61 1.92
N PRO A 15 -13.76 -1.16 0.99
CA PRO A 15 -14.96 -1.91 1.34
C PRO A 15 -14.63 -3.01 2.36
N LYS A 16 -15.58 -3.31 3.25
CA LYS A 16 -15.37 -4.23 4.37
C LYS A 16 -14.91 -5.61 3.89
N ASP A 17 -15.56 -6.15 2.87
CA ASP A 17 -15.26 -7.48 2.32
C ASP A 17 -13.87 -7.52 1.66
N THR A 18 -13.56 -6.51 0.84
CA THR A 18 -12.23 -6.39 0.21
C THR A 18 -11.11 -6.25 1.24
N LYS A 19 -11.33 -5.48 2.32
CA LYS A 19 -10.36 -5.35 3.40
C LYS A 19 -10.13 -6.69 4.11
N ALA A 20 -11.21 -7.42 4.40
CA ALA A 20 -11.12 -8.71 5.09
C ALA A 20 -10.38 -9.76 4.25
N GLU A 21 -10.67 -9.81 2.96
CA GLU A 21 -9.98 -10.70 2.02
C GLU A 21 -8.49 -10.33 1.89
N PHE A 22 -8.18 -9.05 1.72
CA PHE A 22 -6.80 -8.58 1.66
C PHE A 22 -6.01 -8.93 2.92
N GLN A 23 -6.60 -8.74 4.10
CA GLN A 23 -5.97 -9.07 5.38
C GLN A 23 -5.66 -10.57 5.47
N ARG A 24 -6.61 -11.44 5.09
CA ARG A 24 -6.40 -12.90 5.08
C ARG A 24 -5.26 -13.32 4.16
N ILE A 25 -5.20 -12.75 2.96
CA ILE A 25 -4.11 -13.02 2.01
C ILE A 25 -2.77 -12.56 2.58
N ALA A 26 -2.75 -11.40 3.23
CA ALA A 26 -1.54 -10.87 3.84
C ALA A 26 -1.01 -11.78 4.97
N GLU A 27 -1.91 -12.29 5.80
CA GLU A 27 -1.59 -13.25 6.86
C GLU A 27 -1.08 -14.58 6.29
N GLN A 28 -1.75 -15.15 5.28
CA GLN A 28 -1.35 -16.40 4.65
C GLN A 28 0.03 -16.34 3.99
N LYS A 29 0.38 -15.18 3.42
CA LYS A 29 1.66 -14.95 2.75
C LYS A 29 2.74 -14.38 3.67
N ALA A 30 2.43 -14.20 4.96
CA ALA A 30 3.31 -13.56 5.94
C ALA A 30 3.87 -12.21 5.46
N ILE A 31 3.05 -11.41 4.77
CA ILE A 31 3.43 -10.09 4.26
C ILE A 31 2.89 -8.97 5.15
N ASN A 32 3.62 -7.85 5.23
CA ASN A 32 3.10 -6.63 5.83
C ASN A 32 2.14 -5.94 4.84
N PRO A 33 0.84 -5.83 5.16
CA PRO A 33 -0.16 -5.30 4.23
C PRO A 33 0.12 -3.85 3.83
N SER A 34 0.57 -3.01 4.76
CA SER A 34 0.87 -1.59 4.48
C SER A 34 2.08 -1.42 3.57
N ALA A 35 3.14 -2.19 3.80
CA ALA A 35 4.34 -2.16 2.96
C ALA A 35 4.05 -2.64 1.55
N TRP A 36 3.31 -3.76 1.43
CA TRP A 36 2.92 -4.31 0.14
C TRP A 36 2.02 -3.34 -0.64
N LEU A 37 1.02 -2.77 0.02
CA LEU A 37 0.10 -1.82 -0.61
C LEU A 37 0.84 -0.58 -1.12
N ARG A 38 1.83 -0.08 -0.36
CA ARG A 38 2.67 1.03 -0.79
C ARG A 38 3.49 0.70 -2.04
N GLN A 39 4.03 -0.51 -2.13
CA GLN A 39 4.74 -0.97 -3.33
C GLN A 39 3.82 -1.06 -4.55
N GLN A 40 2.59 -1.55 -4.37
CA GLN A 40 1.62 -1.62 -5.47
C GLN A 40 1.18 -0.23 -5.95
N ILE A 41 0.96 0.70 -5.01
CA ILE A 41 0.65 2.09 -5.36
C ILE A 41 1.81 2.73 -6.13
N ASP A 42 3.06 2.53 -5.68
CA ASP A 42 4.25 3.05 -6.37
C ASP A 42 4.38 2.48 -7.79
N HIS A 43 4.15 1.17 -7.94
CA HIS A 43 4.17 0.51 -9.26
C HIS A 43 3.09 1.07 -10.17
N PHE A 44 1.85 1.16 -9.69
CA PHE A 44 0.73 1.73 -10.43
C PHE A 44 1.01 3.18 -10.87
N ILE A 45 1.54 4.01 -9.97
CA ILE A 45 1.90 5.40 -10.31
C ILE A 45 2.96 5.42 -11.42
N LYS A 46 4.01 4.59 -11.31
CA LYS A 46 5.07 4.52 -12.34
C LYS A 46 4.53 4.09 -13.69
N GLU A 47 3.68 3.07 -13.74
CA GLU A 47 3.08 2.59 -14.99
C GLU A 47 2.14 3.60 -15.65
N HIS A 48 1.55 4.51 -14.87
CA HIS A 48 0.57 5.50 -15.36
C HIS A 48 1.10 6.95 -15.41
N GLN A 49 2.34 7.22 -14.99
CA GLN A 49 2.97 8.54 -15.12
C GLN A 49 3.67 8.78 -16.46
N GLU A 50 3.88 7.74 -17.28
CA GLU A 50 4.42 7.86 -18.63
C GLU A 50 3.34 8.04 -19.73
N ALA A 51 2.15 8.55 -19.36
CA ALA A 51 1.04 8.86 -20.28
C ALA A 51 0.75 10.36 -20.38
#